data_AF-A0A1V8TE38-F1
#
_entry.id   AF-A0A1V8TE38-F1
#
_cell.length_a   1.000
_cell.length_b   1.000
_cell.length_c   1.000
_cell.angle_alpha   90.00
_cell.angle_beta   90.00
_cell.angle_gamma   90.00
#
_symmetry.space_group_name_H-M   'P 1'
#
loop_
_entity.id
_entity.type
_entity.pdbx_description
1 polymer ?
#
loop_
_entity_poly.entity_id
_entity_poly.type
_entity_poly.pdbx_seq_one_letter_code
_entity_poly.pdbx_strand_id
1 'polypeptide(L)'
;MANIVVLGAGVSGLTTALLLARKGHKVTIVAKHMPGDYDIEYASPWAGANSLPVAKPGSKAQQYETDTWYELEKLATNLPEAGVHFQNNHIYRRAKDADSAVGDWFKELIREDAWFKDVLPNFRVLDKSELPPGIDSGTGFTSVCINTALYLPWLASQCLKLGATLYRGDISHISEAASLHHFGSLAKLVINCTGLYSLRLGGVQDTKLYPARGQIVVVRNDPGIMCSTSGTDDGSDEACYIMHRAAGGGTVLGGCLQAGNWESQVDPNLAIRIMKRAIALCPALVKPGQGIEGLDIVRHGVGLRPMRTGGIRVEKERIGDVDVVHNYGHGGYGYQTSFGCSLEVLKLVNEVKLIQRIAFIETMRMYPELNPPTTDKTSHESMPSVAKKRKVTADAMTAVLAEDTGCASAVKLPAAKKKTGPAIAQDDDTSTREAIAPPSRGVSFNFNFGDALPQTIRGDDTPVKVEGQAERLQELSETNTRLGMTVQKQMNTIAKLTESNAKLASTVGELSERLASSPSQDVRANSAMGDERVAQLDVELQAAEAAQDQALVRADELQTRANALDTREQALSS
;
A
#
# COMPACT_ATOMS: atom_id res chain seq x y z
N MET A 1 -1.16 -19.79 6.40
CA MET A 1 -0.78 -18.97 5.24
C MET A 1 -1.77 -19.21 4.11
N ALA A 2 -2.02 -18.24 3.21
CA ALA A 2 -2.96 -18.37 2.11
C ALA A 2 -2.31 -17.90 0.79
N ASN A 3 -2.78 -18.45 -0.33
CA ASN A 3 -2.47 -17.98 -1.67
C ASN A 3 -3.48 -16.91 -2.05
N ILE A 4 -3.02 -15.68 -2.27
CA ILE A 4 -3.86 -14.51 -2.47
C ILE A 4 -3.46 -13.82 -3.77
N VAL A 5 -4.46 -13.49 -4.59
CA VAL A 5 -4.26 -12.62 -5.75
C VAL A 5 -4.77 -11.22 -5.42
N VAL A 6 -3.90 -10.23 -5.54
CA VAL A 6 -4.27 -8.81 -5.44
C VAL A 6 -4.41 -8.26 -6.85
N LEU A 7 -5.62 -7.83 -7.21
CA LEU A 7 -5.94 -7.32 -8.53
C LEU A 7 -5.84 -5.79 -8.53
N GLY A 8 -4.81 -5.27 -9.21
CA GLY A 8 -4.49 -3.85 -9.32
C GLY A 8 -3.18 -3.49 -8.62
N ALA A 9 -2.33 -2.71 -9.30
CA ALA A 9 -1.04 -2.25 -8.80
C ALA A 9 -1.02 -0.73 -8.55
N GLY A 10 -2.17 -0.14 -8.21
CA GLY A 10 -2.23 1.21 -7.65
C GLY A 10 -1.85 1.24 -6.18
N VAL A 11 -1.89 2.42 -5.57
CA VAL A 11 -1.55 2.58 -4.14
C VAL A 11 -2.38 1.63 -3.25
N SER A 12 -3.69 1.46 -3.51
CA SER A 12 -4.54 0.54 -2.75
C SER A 12 -4.04 -0.90 -2.85
N GLY A 13 -3.75 -1.38 -4.06
CA GLY A 13 -3.31 -2.76 -4.28
C GLY A 13 -1.90 -3.03 -3.78
N LEU A 14 -0.96 -2.12 -4.03
CA LEU A 14 0.42 -2.28 -3.59
C LEU A 14 0.57 -2.22 -2.06
N THR A 15 -0.11 -1.27 -1.40
CA THR A 15 -0.11 -1.19 0.07
C THR A 15 -0.78 -2.43 0.68
N THR A 16 -1.89 -2.89 0.09
CA THR A 16 -2.56 -4.12 0.56
C THR A 16 -1.67 -5.35 0.39
N ALA A 17 -1.04 -5.52 -0.79
CA ALA A 17 -0.12 -6.61 -1.07
C ALA A 17 1.07 -6.62 -0.11
N LEU A 18 1.64 -5.46 0.18
CA LEU A 18 2.74 -5.30 1.14
C LEU A 18 2.33 -5.81 2.53
N LEU A 19 1.18 -5.38 3.05
CA LEU A 19 0.72 -5.80 4.37
C LEU A 19 0.39 -7.29 4.43
N LEU A 20 -0.23 -7.84 3.38
CA LEU A 20 -0.50 -9.28 3.28
C LEU A 20 0.80 -10.10 3.24
N ALA A 21 1.80 -9.67 2.45
CA ALA A 21 3.10 -10.31 2.37
C ALA A 21 3.86 -10.25 3.71
N ARG A 22 3.80 -9.11 4.43
CA ARG A 22 4.35 -8.98 5.80
C ARG A 22 3.74 -9.96 6.79
N LYS A 23 2.49 -10.39 6.59
CA LYS A 23 1.81 -11.43 7.39
C LYS A 23 2.07 -12.85 6.86
N GLY A 24 3.04 -13.03 5.97
CA GLY A 24 3.47 -14.33 5.46
C GLY A 24 2.49 -14.96 4.45
N HIS A 25 1.58 -14.18 3.86
CA HIS A 25 0.75 -14.67 2.76
C HIS A 25 1.56 -14.76 1.46
N LYS A 26 1.20 -15.73 0.62
CA LYS A 26 1.77 -15.90 -0.71
C LYS A 26 0.96 -15.02 -1.65
N VAL A 27 1.57 -13.94 -2.15
CA VAL A 27 0.85 -12.89 -2.86
C VAL A 27 1.26 -12.85 -4.34
N THR A 28 0.28 -12.81 -5.22
CA THR A 28 0.47 -12.46 -6.64
C THR A 28 -0.28 -11.17 -6.93
N ILE A 29 0.42 -10.14 -7.40
CA ILE A 29 -0.17 -8.89 -7.84
C ILE A 29 -0.40 -8.98 -9.34
N VAL A 30 -1.66 -8.95 -9.77
CA VAL A 30 -2.06 -8.95 -11.18
C VAL A 30 -2.58 -7.56 -11.53
N ALA A 31 -2.02 -6.92 -12.55
CA ALA A 31 -2.51 -5.62 -12.98
C ALA A 31 -2.25 -5.33 -14.45
N LYS A 32 -3.16 -4.56 -15.07
CA LYS A 32 -2.98 -4.03 -16.43
C LYS A 32 -1.83 -3.03 -16.49
N HIS A 33 -1.89 -2.04 -15.59
CA HIS A 33 -0.90 -0.97 -15.43
C HIS A 33 -0.08 -1.16 -14.15
N MET A 34 1.21 -0.84 -14.21
CA MET A 34 2.20 -1.02 -13.15
C MET A 34 2.89 0.31 -12.81
N PRO A 35 3.58 0.40 -11.65
CA PRO A 35 4.43 1.54 -11.36
C PRO A 35 5.41 1.84 -12.51
N GLY A 36 5.40 3.07 -12.99
CA GLY A 36 6.14 3.52 -14.18
C GLY A 36 5.25 3.85 -15.37
N ASP A 37 4.05 3.28 -15.44
CA ASP A 37 3.09 3.60 -16.49
C ASP A 37 2.33 4.90 -16.20
N TYR A 38 1.97 5.63 -17.25
CA TYR A 38 1.01 6.73 -17.20
C TYR A 38 -0.15 6.39 -18.14
N ASP A 39 -1.32 6.16 -17.57
CA ASP A 39 -2.54 5.85 -18.33
C ASP A 39 -3.77 6.40 -17.59
N ILE A 40 -4.81 6.80 -18.32
CA ILE A 40 -6.02 7.39 -17.74
C ILE A 40 -6.80 6.38 -16.87
N GLU A 41 -6.68 5.09 -17.16
CA GLU A 41 -7.26 4.01 -16.37
C GLU A 41 -6.47 3.72 -15.08
N TYR A 42 -5.32 4.38 -14.88
CA TYR A 42 -4.43 4.18 -13.74
C TYR A 42 -4.24 5.48 -12.94
N ALA A 43 -5.08 5.68 -11.92
CA ALA A 43 -5.16 6.94 -11.18
C ALA A 43 -3.90 7.30 -10.36
N SER A 44 -3.17 6.31 -9.83
CA SER A 44 -2.15 6.53 -8.81
C SER A 44 -0.99 7.46 -9.24
N PRO A 45 -0.38 7.32 -10.43
CA PRO A 45 0.73 8.19 -10.86
C PRO A 45 0.35 9.67 -11.00
N TRP A 46 -0.92 9.97 -11.24
CA TRP A 46 -1.44 11.33 -11.46
C TRP A 46 -1.65 12.11 -10.16
N ALA A 47 -1.74 11.44 -9.01
CA ALA A 47 -2.00 12.08 -7.72
C ALA A 47 -0.89 13.04 -7.33
N GLY A 48 -1.19 14.02 -6.47
CA GLY A 48 -0.23 15.01 -5.97
C GLY A 48 1.06 14.37 -5.43
N ALA A 49 1.07 13.61 -4.34
CA ALA A 49 0.02 13.38 -3.36
C ALA A 49 0.47 13.90 -1.98
N ASN A 50 -0.46 14.23 -1.09
CA ASN A 50 -0.16 14.63 0.28
C ASN A 50 -1.09 13.90 1.26
N SER A 51 -0.91 14.17 2.56
CA SER A 51 -1.87 13.77 3.59
C SER A 51 -2.64 14.99 4.07
N LEU A 52 -3.85 15.21 3.56
CA LEU A 52 -4.70 16.34 3.93
C LEU A 52 -6.03 15.79 4.48
N PRO A 53 -6.27 15.79 5.79
CA PRO A 53 -7.43 15.14 6.39
C PRO A 53 -8.75 15.68 5.82
N VAL A 54 -9.60 14.83 5.23
CA VAL A 54 -10.92 15.25 4.70
C VAL A 54 -12.07 14.39 5.21
N ALA A 55 -11.77 13.40 6.06
CA ALA A 55 -12.78 12.57 6.66
C ALA A 55 -13.64 13.33 7.67
N LYS A 56 -14.91 12.93 7.76
CA LYS A 56 -15.82 13.41 8.79
C LYS A 56 -15.41 12.85 10.16
N PRO A 57 -15.48 13.65 11.24
CA PRO A 57 -15.29 13.17 12.60
C PRO A 57 -16.19 11.95 12.92
N GLY A 58 -15.64 10.96 13.59
CA GLY A 58 -16.31 9.71 13.97
C GLY A 58 -16.53 8.70 12.84
N SER A 59 -16.12 9.01 11.61
CA SER A 59 -16.30 8.09 10.47
C SER A 59 -15.19 7.03 10.38
N LYS A 60 -15.47 5.90 9.71
CA LYS A 60 -14.41 4.93 9.35
C LYS A 60 -13.28 5.55 8.53
N ALA A 61 -13.61 6.53 7.68
CA ALA A 61 -12.61 7.24 6.88
C ALA A 61 -11.62 8.01 7.77
N GLN A 62 -12.06 8.56 8.91
CA GLN A 62 -11.16 9.21 9.86
C GLN A 62 -10.15 8.20 10.40
N GLN A 63 -10.61 7.01 10.80
CA GLN A 63 -9.70 5.95 11.25
C GLN A 63 -8.69 5.59 10.15
N TYR A 64 -9.14 5.46 8.89
CA TYR A 64 -8.22 5.17 7.79
C TYR A 64 -7.18 6.25 7.56
N GLU A 65 -7.56 7.52 7.67
CA GLU A 65 -6.63 8.66 7.56
C GLU A 65 -5.63 8.67 8.73
N THR A 66 -6.10 8.49 9.97
CA THR A 66 -5.25 8.42 11.17
C THR A 66 -4.23 7.27 11.09
N ASP A 67 -4.70 6.06 10.78
CA ASP A 67 -3.83 4.88 10.70
C ASP A 67 -2.79 5.03 9.58
N THR A 68 -3.18 5.70 8.48
CA THR A 68 -2.26 5.98 7.38
C THR A 68 -1.24 7.05 7.72
N TRP A 69 -1.64 8.09 8.45
CA TRP A 69 -0.72 9.14 8.90
C TRP A 69 0.48 8.57 9.64
N TYR A 70 0.24 7.70 10.64
CA TYR A 70 1.35 7.14 11.44
C TYR A 70 2.30 6.28 10.60
N GLU A 71 1.83 5.61 9.56
CA GLU A 71 2.72 4.92 8.64
C GLU A 71 3.50 5.91 7.76
N LEU A 72 2.85 6.92 7.20
CA LEU A 72 3.52 7.93 6.39
C LEU A 72 4.55 8.74 7.18
N GLU A 73 4.27 9.06 8.44
CA GLU A 73 5.19 9.71 9.38
C GLU A 73 6.44 8.84 9.58
N LYS A 74 6.27 7.54 9.83
CA LYS A 74 7.40 6.60 9.95
C LYS A 74 8.23 6.54 8.67
N LEU A 75 7.58 6.53 7.50
CA LEU A 75 8.28 6.52 6.21
C LEU A 75 9.07 7.81 5.98
N ALA A 76 8.45 8.96 6.22
CA ALA A 76 9.09 10.27 6.09
C ALA A 76 10.27 10.45 7.05
N THR A 77 10.18 9.85 8.24
CA THR A 77 11.23 9.94 9.27
C THR A 77 12.40 8.99 8.99
N ASN A 78 12.11 7.74 8.60
CA ASN A 78 13.10 6.67 8.66
C ASN A 78 13.54 6.14 7.29
N LEU A 79 12.79 6.39 6.21
CA LEU A 79 12.98 5.74 4.91
C LEU A 79 12.94 6.76 3.76
N PRO A 80 13.98 7.59 3.60
CA PRO A 80 14.02 8.62 2.56
C PRO A 80 13.88 8.05 1.14
N GLU A 81 14.30 6.80 0.91
CA GLU A 81 14.17 6.13 -0.38
C GLU A 81 12.72 5.79 -0.76
N ALA A 82 11.77 5.91 0.18
CA ALA A 82 10.34 5.80 -0.12
C ALA A 82 9.81 7.04 -0.88
N GLY A 83 10.53 8.16 -0.89
CA GLY A 83 10.10 9.39 -1.54
C GLY A 83 8.92 10.06 -0.83
N VAL A 84 8.91 10.01 0.50
CA VAL A 84 7.97 10.74 1.36
C VAL A 84 8.77 11.72 2.20
N HIS A 85 8.34 12.98 2.29
CA HIS A 85 8.98 13.97 3.16
C HIS A 85 7.96 14.81 3.92
N PHE A 86 8.38 15.42 5.01
CA PHE A 86 7.56 16.40 5.72
C PHE A 86 7.54 17.73 4.96
N GLN A 87 6.39 18.40 4.96
CA GLN A 87 6.24 19.79 4.54
C GLN A 87 5.23 20.52 5.43
N ASN A 88 5.50 21.79 5.70
CA ASN A 88 4.50 22.68 6.27
C ASN A 88 3.34 22.85 5.27
N ASN A 89 2.13 22.91 5.80
CA ASN A 89 0.90 22.99 5.04
C ASN A 89 0.00 24.08 5.59
N HIS A 90 -0.46 24.98 4.72
CA HIS A 90 -1.47 25.99 5.04
C HIS A 90 -2.76 25.73 4.28
N ILE A 91 -3.87 25.68 5.01
CA ILE A 91 -5.20 25.56 4.43
C ILE A 91 -5.92 26.89 4.63
N TYR A 92 -6.42 27.47 3.55
CA TYR A 92 -7.09 28.76 3.57
C TYR A 92 -8.57 28.61 3.20
N ARG A 93 -9.45 29.24 3.98
CA ARG A 93 -10.86 29.41 3.65
C ARG A 93 -11.14 30.85 3.24
N ARG A 94 -11.70 31.02 2.05
CA ARG A 94 -12.15 32.32 1.55
C ARG A 94 -13.41 32.76 2.28
N ALA A 95 -13.55 34.06 2.53
CA ALA A 95 -14.72 34.61 3.23
C ALA A 95 -16.05 34.24 2.54
N LYS A 96 -16.09 34.31 1.20
CA LYS A 96 -17.27 34.01 0.39
C LYS A 96 -17.65 32.53 0.30
N ASP A 97 -16.78 31.63 0.75
CA ASP A 97 -17.07 30.20 0.69
C ASP A 97 -17.77 29.71 1.95
N ALA A 98 -17.89 30.54 3.01
CA ALA A 98 -18.38 30.12 4.32
C ALA A 98 -19.73 29.39 4.29
N ASP A 99 -20.67 29.86 3.46
CA ASP A 99 -22.03 29.32 3.33
C ASP A 99 -22.22 28.47 2.05
N SER A 100 -21.13 27.95 1.49
CA SER A 100 -21.15 27.13 0.27
C SER A 100 -20.92 25.65 0.58
N ALA A 101 -21.27 24.77 -0.37
CA ALA A 101 -20.99 23.33 -0.25
C ALA A 101 -19.50 23.02 -0.03
N VAL A 102 -18.60 23.85 -0.57
CA VAL A 102 -17.16 23.68 -0.37
C VAL A 102 -16.71 24.24 0.99
N GLY A 103 -17.39 25.27 1.51
CA GLY A 103 -17.26 25.71 2.89
C GLY A 103 -17.65 24.63 3.89
N ASP A 104 -18.76 23.94 3.64
CA ASP A 104 -19.18 22.78 4.44
C ASP A 104 -18.13 21.65 4.41
N TRP A 105 -17.52 21.42 3.24
CA TRP A 105 -16.43 20.45 3.11
C TRP A 105 -15.17 20.88 3.87
N PHE A 106 -14.82 22.17 3.82
CA PHE A 106 -13.68 22.75 4.53
C PHE A 106 -13.94 23.00 6.01
N LYS A 107 -15.19 22.82 6.49
CA LYS A 107 -15.60 23.20 7.84
C LYS A 107 -14.69 22.59 8.90
N GLU A 108 -14.35 21.32 8.78
CA GLU A 108 -13.46 20.62 9.70
C GLU A 108 -12.00 21.12 9.59
N LEU A 109 -11.54 21.41 8.37
CA LEU A 109 -10.16 21.84 8.10
C LEU A 109 -9.80 23.17 8.76
N ILE A 110 -10.79 24.00 9.08
CA ILE A 110 -10.59 25.33 9.67
C ILE A 110 -10.99 25.42 11.15
N ARG A 111 -11.33 24.30 11.79
CA ARG A 111 -11.66 24.27 13.23
C ARG A 111 -10.40 24.36 14.07
N GLU A 112 -10.46 25.11 15.16
CA GLU A 112 -9.40 25.12 16.18
C GLU A 112 -9.29 23.77 16.91
N ASP A 113 -10.42 23.09 17.09
CA ASP A 113 -10.53 21.77 17.72
C ASP A 113 -10.66 20.64 16.68
N ALA A 114 -10.13 20.83 15.46
CA ALA A 114 -10.19 19.84 14.39
C ALA A 114 -9.69 18.47 14.88
N TRP A 115 -10.32 17.38 14.44
CA TRP A 115 -10.01 16.03 14.95
C TRP A 115 -8.54 15.63 14.76
N PHE A 116 -7.88 16.19 13.74
CA PHE A 116 -6.50 15.90 13.38
C PHE A 116 -5.48 16.79 14.09
N LYS A 117 -5.91 17.72 14.96
CA LYS A 117 -5.00 18.66 15.66
C LYS A 117 -3.91 17.96 16.48
N ASP A 118 -4.25 16.82 17.08
CA ASP A 118 -3.35 16.01 17.91
C ASP A 118 -2.71 14.86 17.11
N VAL A 119 -3.07 14.74 15.82
CA VAL A 119 -2.52 13.75 14.89
C VAL A 119 -1.39 14.37 14.08
N LEU A 120 -1.60 15.58 13.54
CA LEU A 120 -0.63 16.28 12.71
C LEU A 120 0.23 17.25 13.55
N PRO A 121 1.57 17.21 13.43
CA PRO A 121 2.45 18.08 14.20
C PRO A 121 2.24 19.56 13.89
N ASN A 122 2.58 20.41 14.86
CA ASN A 122 2.57 21.87 14.72
C ASN A 122 1.23 22.45 14.25
N PHE A 123 0.12 21.79 14.59
CA PHE A 123 -1.21 22.29 14.29
C PHE A 123 -1.47 23.62 15.01
N ARG A 124 -1.98 24.60 14.27
CA ARG A 124 -2.44 25.89 14.79
C ARG A 124 -3.44 26.55 13.86
N VAL A 125 -4.24 27.46 14.41
CA VAL A 125 -4.98 28.45 13.61
C VAL A 125 -3.99 29.53 13.16
N LEU A 126 -4.12 29.99 11.91
CA LEU A 126 -3.28 31.06 11.36
C LEU A 126 -3.76 32.42 11.85
N ASP A 127 -2.81 33.30 12.19
CA ASP A 127 -3.13 34.66 12.60
C ASP A 127 -3.64 35.48 11.41
N LYS A 128 -4.50 36.48 11.66
CA LYS A 128 -5.05 37.35 10.61
C LYS A 128 -3.96 38.04 9.78
N SER A 129 -2.77 38.29 10.35
CA SER A 129 -1.61 38.87 9.66
C SER A 129 -0.92 37.90 8.69
N GLU A 130 -1.13 36.60 8.83
CA GLU A 130 -0.58 35.55 7.96
C GLU A 130 -1.53 35.18 6.81
N LEU A 131 -2.77 35.70 6.83
CA LEU A 131 -3.77 35.39 5.83
C LEU A 131 -3.57 36.24 4.56
N PRO A 132 -3.56 35.62 3.37
CA PRO A 132 -3.60 36.35 2.11
C PRO A 132 -4.87 37.22 1.98
N PRO A 133 -4.84 38.28 1.15
CA PRO A 133 -6.04 39.08 0.88
C PRO A 133 -7.24 38.23 0.43
N GLY A 134 -8.41 38.44 1.04
CA GLY A 134 -9.64 37.72 0.73
C GLY A 134 -9.81 36.36 1.43
N ILE A 135 -8.83 35.94 2.24
CA ILE A 135 -8.94 34.78 3.13
C ILE A 135 -9.51 35.21 4.48
N ASP A 136 -10.52 34.48 4.95
CA ASP A 136 -11.15 34.74 6.25
C ASP A 136 -10.48 33.95 7.38
N SER A 137 -10.19 32.67 7.16
CA SER A 137 -9.57 31.82 8.17
C SER A 137 -8.63 30.81 7.54
N GLY A 138 -7.75 30.24 8.36
CA GLY A 138 -6.89 29.16 7.92
C GLY A 138 -6.23 28.43 9.08
N THR A 139 -5.73 27.23 8.78
CA THR A 139 -4.96 26.40 9.72
C THR A 139 -3.60 26.06 9.10
N GLY A 140 -2.60 25.93 9.96
CA GLY A 140 -1.25 25.52 9.61
C GLY A 140 -0.88 24.26 10.37
N PHE A 141 -0.18 23.32 9.73
CA PHE A 141 0.36 22.12 10.35
C PHE A 141 1.47 21.52 9.49
N THR A 142 2.31 20.65 10.06
CA THR A 142 3.24 19.83 9.30
C THR A 142 2.52 18.57 8.81
N SER A 143 2.61 18.29 7.52
CA SER A 143 2.09 17.08 6.87
C SER A 143 3.20 16.43 6.04
N VAL A 144 2.86 15.48 5.16
CA VAL A 144 3.77 14.86 4.21
C VAL A 144 3.38 15.15 2.76
N CYS A 145 4.37 15.26 1.89
CA CYS A 145 4.19 15.14 0.44
C CYS A 145 4.91 13.90 -0.08
N ILE A 146 4.24 13.18 -0.98
CA ILE A 146 4.66 11.89 -1.53
C ILE A 146 5.04 12.09 -2.99
N ASN A 147 6.28 11.75 -3.33
CA ASN A 147 6.69 11.60 -4.71
C ASN A 147 6.16 10.26 -5.25
N THR A 148 5.00 10.31 -5.93
CA THR A 148 4.33 9.10 -6.44
C THR A 148 5.19 8.28 -7.40
N ALA A 149 6.11 8.93 -8.12
CA ALA A 149 7.01 8.28 -9.07
C ALA A 149 8.13 7.47 -8.40
N LEU A 150 8.44 7.75 -7.13
CA LEU A 150 9.36 6.94 -6.31
C LEU A 150 8.59 5.98 -5.40
N TYR A 151 7.49 6.46 -4.80
CA TYR A 151 6.74 5.71 -3.81
C TYR A 151 6.07 4.45 -4.36
N LEU A 152 5.48 4.51 -5.56
CA LEU A 152 4.83 3.34 -6.17
C LEU A 152 5.86 2.24 -6.53
N PRO A 153 6.99 2.53 -7.21
CA PRO A 153 8.06 1.56 -7.38
C PRO A 153 8.65 1.06 -6.06
N TRP A 154 8.80 1.95 -5.06
CA TRP A 154 9.26 1.56 -3.73
C TRP A 154 8.32 0.52 -3.12
N LEU A 155 7.00 0.75 -3.09
CA LEU A 155 6.03 -0.24 -2.59
C LEU A 155 6.14 -1.58 -3.34
N ALA A 156 6.20 -1.55 -4.67
CA ALA A 156 6.37 -2.77 -5.47
C ALA A 156 7.68 -3.51 -5.11
N SER A 157 8.78 -2.78 -4.90
CA SER A 157 10.05 -3.37 -4.47
C SER A 157 9.96 -4.01 -3.07
N GLN A 158 9.20 -3.41 -2.14
CA GLN A 158 8.98 -3.99 -0.82
C GLN A 158 8.14 -5.27 -0.90
N CYS A 159 7.12 -5.31 -1.77
CA CYS A 159 6.37 -6.54 -2.06
C CYS A 159 7.29 -7.65 -2.61
N LEU A 160 8.14 -7.32 -3.59
CA LEU A 160 9.10 -8.26 -4.18
C LEU A 160 10.10 -8.81 -3.15
N LYS A 161 10.63 -7.94 -2.28
CA LYS A 161 11.53 -8.35 -1.18
C LYS A 161 10.89 -9.37 -0.23
N LEU A 162 9.57 -9.35 -0.09
CA LEU A 162 8.80 -10.29 0.73
C LEU A 162 8.30 -11.51 -0.05
N GLY A 163 8.76 -11.69 -1.30
CA GLY A 163 8.43 -12.86 -2.13
C GLY A 163 7.11 -12.77 -2.87
N ALA A 164 6.46 -11.60 -2.93
CA ALA A 164 5.33 -11.41 -3.83
C ALA A 164 5.78 -11.43 -5.30
N THR A 165 4.91 -11.87 -6.20
CA THR A 165 5.17 -11.83 -7.65
C THR A 165 4.29 -10.78 -8.31
N LEU A 166 4.82 -10.01 -9.27
CA LEU A 166 4.05 -9.09 -10.10
C LEU A 166 3.84 -9.69 -11.48
N TYR A 167 2.60 -9.65 -11.97
CA TYR A 167 2.20 -10.18 -13.27
C TYR A 167 1.35 -9.15 -14.01
N ARG A 168 1.71 -8.84 -15.27
CA ARG A 168 0.86 -8.01 -16.12
C ARG A 168 -0.29 -8.85 -16.66
N GLY A 169 -1.51 -8.45 -16.34
CA GLY A 169 -2.72 -9.14 -16.76
C GLY A 169 -3.89 -8.18 -16.87
N ASP A 170 -4.64 -8.31 -17.95
CA ASP A 170 -5.92 -7.65 -18.16
C ASP A 170 -7.01 -8.72 -18.09
N ILE A 171 -7.99 -8.54 -17.21
CA ILE A 171 -9.03 -9.54 -16.95
C ILE A 171 -10.41 -8.94 -17.17
N SER A 172 -11.35 -9.77 -17.61
CA SER A 172 -12.71 -9.33 -17.90
C SER A 172 -13.68 -9.57 -16.75
N HIS A 173 -13.41 -10.58 -15.92
CA HIS A 173 -14.23 -10.98 -14.78
C HIS A 173 -13.39 -11.27 -13.53
N ILE A 174 -13.88 -10.90 -12.35
CA ILE A 174 -13.13 -11.04 -11.07
C ILE A 174 -12.71 -12.48 -10.75
N SER A 175 -13.51 -13.47 -11.16
CA SER A 175 -13.20 -14.89 -10.94
C SER A 175 -11.99 -15.39 -11.74
N GLU A 176 -11.62 -14.73 -12.85
CA GLU A 176 -10.41 -15.07 -13.61
C GLU A 176 -9.15 -14.88 -12.76
N ALA A 177 -9.16 -13.87 -11.86
CA ALA A 177 -8.03 -13.56 -11.00
C ALA A 177 -7.62 -14.73 -10.11
N ALA A 178 -8.58 -15.56 -9.68
CA ALA A 178 -8.32 -16.71 -8.81
C ALA A 178 -7.34 -17.72 -9.46
N SER A 179 -7.32 -17.83 -10.79
CA SER A 179 -6.47 -18.78 -11.52
C SER A 179 -5.07 -18.24 -11.82
N LEU A 180 -4.79 -16.98 -11.49
CA LEU A 180 -3.55 -16.29 -11.89
C LEU A 180 -2.47 -16.28 -10.79
N HIS A 181 -2.62 -17.08 -9.74
CA HIS A 181 -1.61 -17.17 -8.69
C HIS A 181 -0.33 -17.85 -9.20
N HIS A 182 0.85 -17.30 -8.87
CA HIS A 182 2.14 -17.73 -9.46
C HIS A 182 2.56 -19.19 -9.18
N PHE A 183 1.94 -19.87 -8.21
CA PHE A 183 2.15 -21.31 -7.97
C PHE A 183 1.29 -22.22 -8.87
N GLY A 184 0.47 -21.67 -9.76
CA GLY A 184 -0.46 -22.43 -10.61
C GLY A 184 -1.67 -23.03 -9.87
N SER A 185 -1.68 -22.98 -8.53
CA SER A 185 -2.82 -23.36 -7.70
C SER A 185 -3.89 -22.26 -7.70
N LEU A 186 -5.17 -22.64 -7.69
CA LEU A 186 -6.28 -21.70 -7.54
C LEU A 186 -6.18 -20.92 -6.21
N ALA A 187 -6.15 -19.58 -6.29
CA ALA A 187 -6.32 -18.72 -5.14
C ALA A 187 -7.80 -18.63 -4.79
N LYS A 188 -8.18 -19.16 -3.63
CA LYS A 188 -9.56 -19.07 -3.12
C LYS A 188 -9.93 -17.67 -2.62
N LEU A 189 -8.97 -16.76 -2.56
CA LEU A 189 -9.14 -15.40 -2.05
C LEU A 189 -8.50 -14.39 -3.01
N VAL A 190 -9.31 -13.44 -3.48
CA VAL A 190 -8.91 -12.34 -4.37
C VAL A 190 -9.15 -11.01 -3.67
N ILE A 191 -8.22 -10.08 -3.76
CA ILE A 191 -8.40 -8.71 -3.30
C ILE A 191 -8.62 -7.83 -4.52
N ASN A 192 -9.79 -7.20 -4.63
CA ASN A 192 -10.12 -6.30 -5.73
C ASN A 192 -9.70 -4.86 -5.39
N CYS A 193 -8.61 -4.40 -6.00
CA CYS A 193 -8.07 -3.04 -5.89
C CYS A 193 -8.09 -2.28 -7.23
N THR A 194 -9.10 -2.52 -8.06
CA THR A 194 -9.12 -2.05 -9.46
C THR A 194 -9.63 -0.62 -9.68
N GLY A 195 -9.91 0.13 -8.61
CA GLY A 195 -10.30 1.55 -8.72
C GLY A 195 -11.57 1.74 -9.56
N LEU A 196 -11.51 2.61 -10.58
CA LEU A 196 -12.63 2.86 -11.50
C LEU A 196 -13.01 1.64 -12.33
N TYR A 197 -12.09 0.69 -12.55
CA TYR A 197 -12.39 -0.46 -13.40
C TYR A 197 -13.43 -1.40 -12.78
N SER A 198 -13.61 -1.38 -11.45
CA SER A 198 -14.73 -2.04 -10.75
C SER A 198 -16.12 -1.60 -11.27
N LEU A 199 -16.24 -0.46 -11.96
CA LEU A 199 -17.48 -0.04 -12.62
C LEU A 199 -17.93 -1.01 -13.73
N ARG A 200 -16.98 -1.65 -14.41
CA ARG A 200 -17.23 -2.50 -15.58
C ARG A 200 -16.65 -3.92 -15.48
N LEU A 201 -15.84 -4.19 -14.45
CA LEU A 201 -15.30 -5.52 -14.17
C LEU A 201 -16.43 -6.52 -13.91
N GLY A 202 -16.48 -7.60 -14.69
CA GLY A 202 -17.47 -8.66 -14.55
C GLY A 202 -17.46 -9.26 -13.14
N GLY A 203 -18.66 -9.52 -12.61
CA GLY A 203 -18.86 -9.97 -11.24
C GLY A 203 -18.83 -8.86 -10.18
N VAL A 204 -18.44 -7.62 -10.54
CA VAL A 204 -18.44 -6.47 -9.63
C VAL A 204 -19.41 -5.38 -10.10
N GLN A 205 -19.17 -4.80 -11.28
CA GLN A 205 -20.06 -3.84 -11.96
C GLN A 205 -20.69 -2.77 -11.03
N ASP A 206 -19.87 -2.15 -10.16
CA ASP A 206 -20.36 -1.20 -9.15
C ASP A 206 -20.71 0.16 -9.77
N THR A 207 -21.99 0.33 -10.09
CA THR A 207 -22.56 1.53 -10.72
C THR A 207 -22.57 2.78 -9.82
N LYS A 208 -22.15 2.66 -8.55
CA LYS A 208 -21.93 3.82 -7.67
C LYS A 208 -20.62 4.54 -7.97
N LEU A 209 -19.72 3.94 -8.78
CA LEU A 209 -18.46 4.56 -9.19
C LEU A 209 -18.67 5.60 -10.29
N TYR A 210 -17.90 6.67 -10.22
CA TYR A 210 -17.82 7.70 -11.25
C TYR A 210 -16.44 8.38 -11.20
N PRO A 211 -15.93 8.94 -12.30
CA PRO A 211 -14.68 9.68 -12.26
C PRO A 211 -14.91 11.07 -11.66
N ALA A 212 -13.91 11.62 -10.98
CA ALA A 212 -13.76 13.07 -10.87
C ALA A 212 -12.42 13.48 -11.49
N ARG A 213 -12.50 14.11 -12.67
CA ARG A 213 -11.34 14.53 -13.45
C ARG A 213 -10.52 15.56 -12.67
N GLY A 214 -9.22 15.34 -12.60
CA GLY A 214 -8.24 16.25 -12.03
C GLY A 214 -7.12 16.53 -13.02
N GLN A 215 -6.98 17.78 -13.42
CA GLN A 215 -5.85 18.26 -14.21
C GLN A 215 -4.83 18.96 -13.31
N ILE A 216 -3.55 18.73 -13.61
CA ILE A 216 -2.41 19.30 -12.90
C ILE A 216 -1.37 19.87 -13.87
N VAL A 217 -0.55 20.78 -13.36
CA VAL A 217 0.69 21.23 -13.99
C VAL A 217 1.83 20.89 -13.04
N VAL A 218 2.86 20.19 -13.52
CA VAL A 218 4.07 19.89 -12.74
C VAL A 218 5.15 20.88 -13.15
N VAL A 219 5.74 21.58 -12.18
CA VAL A 219 6.77 22.60 -12.39
C VAL A 219 8.03 22.29 -11.58
N ARG A 220 9.17 22.86 -11.96
CA ARG A 220 10.45 22.70 -11.25
C ARG A 220 10.54 23.61 -10.02
N ASN A 221 9.82 24.72 -10.00
CA ASN A 221 9.82 25.72 -8.93
C ASN A 221 9.42 25.08 -7.58
N ASP A 222 10.16 25.35 -6.51
CA ASP A 222 9.85 24.89 -5.15
C ASP A 222 9.47 26.09 -4.27
N PRO A 223 8.20 26.20 -3.82
CA PRO A 223 7.77 27.26 -2.92
C PRO A 223 8.11 27.00 -1.44
N GLY A 224 8.65 25.83 -1.09
CA GLY A 224 8.99 25.45 0.29
C GLY A 224 7.80 25.10 1.19
N ILE A 225 6.57 25.16 0.68
CA ILE A 225 5.33 24.96 1.46
C ILE A 225 4.26 24.25 0.62
N MET A 226 3.38 23.51 1.28
CA MET A 226 2.10 23.09 0.71
C MET A 226 1.01 24.11 1.06
N CYS A 227 0.13 24.43 0.11
CA CYS A 227 -1.03 25.24 0.43
C CYS A 227 -2.23 24.97 -0.46
N SER A 228 -3.42 25.24 0.05
CA SER A 228 -4.69 25.08 -0.68
C SER A 228 -5.71 26.13 -0.27
N THR A 229 -6.71 26.35 -1.13
CA THR A 229 -7.87 27.21 -0.84
C THR A 229 -9.18 26.43 -0.88
N SER A 230 -10.18 26.90 -0.13
CA SER A 230 -11.54 26.36 -0.14
C SER A 230 -12.22 26.42 -1.50
N GLY A 231 -11.87 27.38 -2.36
CA GLY A 231 -12.50 27.49 -3.67
C GLY A 231 -11.76 28.45 -4.59
N THR A 232 -12.35 28.66 -5.77
CA THR A 232 -11.84 29.58 -6.80
C THR A 232 -12.96 30.44 -7.37
N ASP A 233 -12.60 31.46 -8.16
CA ASP A 233 -13.56 32.32 -8.89
C ASP A 233 -13.78 31.86 -10.33
N ASP A 234 -13.13 30.77 -10.72
CA ASP A 234 -13.12 30.24 -12.08
C ASP A 234 -14.19 29.16 -12.30
N GLY A 235 -14.93 28.78 -11.26
CA GLY A 235 -15.97 27.76 -11.31
C GLY A 235 -15.97 26.86 -10.07
N SER A 236 -17.09 26.18 -9.82
CA SER A 236 -17.25 25.28 -8.67
C SER A 236 -16.48 23.96 -8.81
N ASP A 237 -16.09 23.60 -10.03
CA ASP A 237 -15.28 22.42 -10.34
C ASP A 237 -13.78 22.74 -10.48
N GLU A 238 -13.37 23.99 -10.26
CA GLU A 238 -11.98 24.44 -10.26
C GLU A 238 -11.46 24.69 -8.84
N ALA A 239 -10.27 24.19 -8.56
CA ALA A 239 -9.62 24.23 -7.23
C ALA A 239 -8.22 24.85 -7.30
N CYS A 240 -7.64 25.18 -6.15
CA CYS A 240 -6.25 25.61 -6.05
C CYS A 240 -5.52 24.85 -4.93
N TYR A 241 -4.45 24.14 -5.29
CA TYR A 241 -3.55 23.49 -4.35
C TYR A 241 -2.13 23.37 -4.92
N ILE A 242 -1.15 23.40 -4.04
CA ILE A 242 0.28 23.39 -4.35
C ILE A 242 0.97 22.41 -3.39
N MET A 243 1.81 21.52 -3.92
CA MET A 243 2.63 20.63 -3.09
C MET A 243 3.92 20.21 -3.79
N HIS A 244 5.04 20.21 -3.07
CA HIS A 244 6.36 19.87 -3.63
C HIS A 244 6.73 18.42 -3.33
N ARG A 245 6.85 17.58 -4.37
CA ARG A 245 7.18 16.17 -4.19
C ARG A 245 8.61 16.01 -3.68
N ALA A 246 8.79 15.10 -2.72
CA ALA A 246 10.09 14.75 -2.17
C ALA A 246 11.13 14.37 -3.23
N ALA A 247 12.42 14.50 -2.87
CA ALA A 247 13.57 14.08 -3.67
C ALA A 247 13.57 14.63 -5.11
N GLY A 248 13.25 15.93 -5.26
CA GLY A 248 13.28 16.61 -6.56
C GLY A 248 12.19 16.16 -7.54
N GLY A 249 11.07 15.63 -7.03
CA GLY A 249 9.96 15.14 -7.87
C GLY A 249 9.16 16.23 -8.60
N GLY A 250 9.45 17.49 -8.31
CA GLY A 250 8.76 18.67 -8.84
C GLY A 250 7.53 19.06 -8.00
N THR A 251 7.07 20.29 -8.22
CA THR A 251 5.87 20.84 -7.57
C THR A 251 4.64 20.56 -8.42
N VAL A 252 3.61 20.00 -7.79
CA VAL A 252 2.29 19.81 -8.41
C VAL A 252 1.45 21.05 -8.13
N LEU A 253 1.03 21.71 -9.20
CA LEU A 253 0.03 22.77 -9.19
C LEU A 253 -1.30 22.17 -9.65
N GLY A 254 -2.33 22.31 -8.85
CA GLY A 254 -3.68 21.91 -9.23
C GLY A 254 -4.72 22.95 -8.82
N GLY A 255 -5.95 22.82 -9.25
CA GLY A 255 -6.42 21.79 -10.17
C GLY A 255 -7.90 21.95 -10.48
N CYS A 256 -8.56 20.81 -10.71
CA CYS A 256 -10.00 20.71 -10.87
C CYS A 256 -10.54 19.42 -10.21
N LEU A 257 -11.86 19.38 -10.03
CA LEU A 257 -12.64 18.27 -9.51
C LEU A 257 -13.94 18.15 -10.34
N GLN A 258 -13.83 17.66 -11.57
CA GLN A 258 -14.96 17.65 -12.52
C GLN A 258 -15.64 16.27 -12.48
N ALA A 259 -16.71 16.15 -11.71
CA ALA A 259 -17.44 14.91 -11.53
C ALA A 259 -18.08 14.41 -12.84
N GLY A 260 -18.00 13.11 -13.10
CA GLY A 260 -18.56 12.46 -14.29
C GLY A 260 -17.76 12.68 -15.57
N ASN A 261 -16.75 13.55 -15.57
CA ASN A 261 -15.94 13.84 -16.73
C ASN A 261 -14.84 12.78 -16.93
N TRP A 262 -14.83 12.13 -18.10
CA TRP A 262 -13.86 11.10 -18.48
C TRP A 262 -12.75 11.62 -19.41
N GLU A 263 -12.75 12.92 -19.76
CA GLU A 263 -11.77 13.49 -20.67
C GLU A 263 -10.34 13.29 -20.16
N SER A 264 -9.54 12.63 -20.99
CA SER A 264 -8.15 12.26 -20.70
C SER A 264 -7.15 13.34 -21.14
N GLN A 265 -7.54 14.18 -22.10
CA GLN A 265 -6.67 15.18 -22.68
C GLN A 265 -6.58 16.42 -21.80
N VAL A 266 -5.43 17.08 -21.86
CA VAL A 266 -5.17 18.35 -21.18
C VAL A 266 -6.00 19.44 -21.85
N ASP A 267 -6.70 20.24 -21.04
CA ASP A 267 -7.29 21.51 -21.48
C ASP A 267 -6.25 22.64 -21.25
N PRO A 268 -5.69 23.25 -22.32
CA PRO A 268 -4.71 24.32 -22.18
C PRO A 268 -5.24 25.54 -21.43
N ASN A 269 -6.53 25.86 -21.55
CA ASN A 269 -7.11 27.01 -20.85
C ASN A 269 -7.18 26.76 -19.35
N LEU A 270 -7.59 25.56 -18.94
CA LEU A 270 -7.56 25.15 -17.54
C LEU A 270 -6.13 25.14 -16.99
N ALA A 271 -5.13 24.71 -17.78
CA ALA A 271 -3.73 24.76 -17.35
C ALA A 271 -3.26 26.19 -17.05
N ILE A 272 -3.61 27.15 -17.92
CA ILE A 272 -3.33 28.59 -17.70
C ILE A 272 -3.99 29.08 -16.41
N ARG A 273 -5.27 28.75 -16.18
CA ARG A 273 -5.99 29.18 -14.97
C ARG A 273 -5.40 28.56 -13.70
N ILE A 274 -5.03 27.27 -13.72
CA ILE A 274 -4.32 26.60 -12.62
C ILE A 274 -3.03 27.36 -12.25
N MET A 275 -2.21 27.68 -13.25
CA MET A 275 -0.94 28.39 -13.02
C MET A 275 -1.16 29.80 -12.46
N LYS A 276 -2.14 30.55 -12.97
CA LYS A 276 -2.50 31.88 -12.44
C LYS A 276 -2.93 31.82 -10.98
N ARG A 277 -3.83 30.89 -10.63
CA ARG A 277 -4.29 30.71 -9.25
C ARG A 277 -3.15 30.30 -8.32
N ALA A 278 -2.28 29.40 -8.77
CA ALA A 278 -1.15 28.96 -7.97
C ALA A 278 -0.20 30.12 -7.63
N ILE A 279 0.17 30.94 -8.61
CA ILE A 279 1.02 32.13 -8.38
C ILE A 279 0.32 33.13 -7.45
N ALA A 280 -0.98 33.37 -7.63
CA ALA A 280 -1.75 34.27 -6.78
C ALA A 280 -1.81 33.77 -5.32
N LEU A 281 -1.94 32.46 -5.11
CA LEU A 281 -1.97 31.86 -3.78
C LEU A 281 -0.58 31.81 -3.11
N CYS A 282 0.45 31.48 -3.88
CA CYS A 282 1.82 31.34 -3.40
C CYS A 282 2.78 32.08 -4.33
N PRO A 283 2.94 33.40 -4.15
CA PRO A 283 3.82 34.22 -5.00
C PRO A 283 5.28 33.77 -5.00
N ALA A 284 5.72 33.08 -3.94
CA ALA A 284 7.05 32.50 -3.83
C ALA A 284 7.38 31.45 -4.92
N LEU A 285 6.40 30.99 -5.68
CA LEU A 285 6.63 30.14 -6.86
C LEU A 285 7.47 30.82 -7.94
N VAL A 286 7.43 32.15 -8.04
CA VAL A 286 8.10 32.92 -9.11
C VAL A 286 8.85 34.11 -8.51
N LYS A 287 9.77 34.71 -9.27
CA LYS A 287 10.47 35.91 -8.80
C LYS A 287 9.53 37.12 -8.79
N PRO A 288 9.76 38.12 -7.92
CA PRO A 288 8.97 39.36 -7.93
C PRO A 288 8.87 39.98 -9.33
N GLY A 289 7.65 40.31 -9.74
CA GLY A 289 7.35 40.89 -11.06
C GLY A 289 7.13 39.87 -12.18
N GLN A 290 7.30 38.57 -11.94
CA GLN A 290 6.99 37.52 -12.92
C GLN A 290 5.54 37.01 -12.77
N GLY A 291 4.94 36.64 -13.89
CA GLY A 291 3.71 35.87 -14.00
C GLY A 291 3.98 34.40 -14.33
N ILE A 292 3.11 33.81 -15.16
CA ILE A 292 3.18 32.40 -15.57
C ILE A 292 4.52 32.07 -16.24
N GLU A 293 5.12 33.03 -16.95
CA GLU A 293 6.41 32.88 -17.61
C GLU A 293 7.59 32.64 -16.64
N GLY A 294 7.40 32.88 -15.35
CA GLY A 294 8.35 32.51 -14.30
C GLY A 294 8.27 31.03 -13.86
N LEU A 295 7.24 30.30 -14.28
CA LEU A 295 7.10 28.86 -13.98
C LEU A 295 7.87 28.03 -14.99
N ASP A 296 8.75 27.18 -14.49
CA ASP A 296 9.52 26.24 -15.30
C ASP A 296 8.76 24.89 -15.38
N ILE A 297 7.93 24.76 -16.41
CA ILE A 297 7.01 23.63 -16.57
C ILE A 297 7.78 22.34 -16.93
N VAL A 298 7.49 21.27 -16.21
CA VAL A 298 7.95 19.91 -16.50
C VAL A 298 6.96 19.19 -17.41
N ARG A 299 5.68 19.15 -17.03
CA ARG A 299 4.60 18.52 -17.82
C ARG A 299 3.21 18.96 -17.35
N HIS A 300 2.21 18.71 -18.20
CA HIS A 300 0.81 18.68 -17.81
C HIS A 300 0.35 17.24 -17.56
N GLY A 301 -0.72 17.04 -16.80
CA GLY A 301 -1.27 15.71 -16.55
C GLY A 301 -2.74 15.74 -16.18
N VAL A 302 -3.45 14.64 -16.51
CA VAL A 302 -4.87 14.45 -16.20
C VAL A 302 -5.05 13.05 -15.63
N GLY A 303 -5.69 12.97 -14.47
CA GLY A 303 -6.08 11.72 -13.84
C GLY A 303 -7.56 11.71 -13.48
N LEU A 304 -8.15 10.52 -13.42
CA LEU A 304 -9.52 10.32 -12.99
C LEU A 304 -9.55 9.75 -11.57
N ARG A 305 -10.05 10.54 -10.62
CA ARG A 305 -10.24 10.06 -9.24
C ARG A 305 -11.34 8.99 -9.24
N PRO A 306 -11.12 7.80 -8.64
CA PRO A 306 -12.13 6.75 -8.54
C PRO A 306 -13.17 7.06 -7.46
N MET A 307 -14.03 8.05 -7.71
CA MET A 307 -15.08 8.44 -6.78
C MET A 307 -16.15 7.37 -6.71
N ARG A 308 -16.77 7.22 -5.53
CA ARG A 308 -17.88 6.29 -5.33
C ARG A 308 -18.95 6.91 -4.43
N THR A 309 -20.20 6.86 -4.85
CA THR A 309 -21.33 7.23 -3.99
C THR A 309 -21.39 6.27 -2.81
N GLY A 310 -21.38 6.82 -1.59
CA GLY A 310 -21.28 6.04 -0.35
C GLY A 310 -19.84 5.79 0.13
N GLY A 311 -18.82 6.36 -0.53
CA GLY A 311 -17.43 6.34 -0.07
C GLY A 311 -16.67 5.06 -0.44
N ILE A 312 -15.57 4.81 0.27
CA ILE A 312 -14.67 3.67 0.03
C ILE A 312 -15.41 2.36 0.28
N ARG A 313 -15.27 1.39 -0.62
CA ARG A 313 -15.77 0.03 -0.42
C ARG A 313 -14.63 -0.85 0.09
N VAL A 314 -14.68 -1.18 1.39
CA VAL A 314 -13.82 -2.20 2.03
C VAL A 314 -14.71 -3.24 2.68
N GLU A 315 -14.99 -4.33 1.97
CA GLU A 315 -15.90 -5.38 2.42
C GLU A 315 -15.59 -6.72 1.73
N LYS A 316 -16.02 -7.83 2.34
CA LYS A 316 -15.90 -9.17 1.78
C LYS A 316 -17.19 -9.60 1.07
N GLU A 317 -17.05 -10.30 -0.04
CA GLU A 317 -18.14 -10.82 -0.87
C GLU A 317 -17.73 -12.21 -1.42
N ARG A 318 -18.69 -13.11 -1.60
CA ARG A 318 -18.46 -14.40 -2.26
C ARG A 318 -19.01 -14.31 -3.68
N ILE A 319 -18.13 -14.42 -4.69
CA ILE A 319 -18.51 -14.31 -6.11
C ILE A 319 -18.22 -15.65 -6.79
N GLY A 320 -19.27 -16.43 -7.04
CA GLY A 320 -19.14 -17.82 -7.44
C GLY A 320 -18.35 -18.61 -6.39
N ASP A 321 -17.28 -19.27 -6.82
CA ASP A 321 -16.42 -20.06 -5.94
C ASP A 321 -15.20 -19.32 -5.36
N VAL A 322 -15.17 -17.99 -5.48
CA VAL A 322 -14.04 -17.14 -5.05
C VAL A 322 -14.49 -16.20 -3.94
N ASP A 323 -13.75 -16.18 -2.83
CA ASP A 323 -13.89 -15.13 -1.82
C ASP A 323 -13.18 -13.88 -2.32
N VAL A 324 -13.87 -12.75 -2.28
CA VAL A 324 -13.37 -11.47 -2.76
C VAL A 324 -13.40 -10.47 -1.61
N VAL A 325 -12.30 -9.75 -1.39
CA VAL A 325 -12.31 -8.56 -0.54
C VAL A 325 -12.10 -7.34 -1.42
N HIS A 326 -13.08 -6.45 -1.42
CA HIS A 326 -13.02 -5.19 -2.15
C HIS A 326 -12.20 -4.16 -1.39
N ASN A 327 -11.41 -3.37 -2.12
CA ASN A 327 -10.69 -2.22 -1.60
C ASN A 327 -10.50 -1.20 -2.74
N TYR A 328 -11.59 -0.50 -3.08
CA TYR A 328 -11.64 0.49 -4.16
C TYR A 328 -12.62 1.63 -3.85
N GLY A 329 -12.68 2.64 -4.73
CA GLY A 329 -13.58 3.79 -4.57
C GLY A 329 -13.01 4.90 -3.69
N HIS A 330 -11.68 5.09 -3.70
CA HIS A 330 -10.97 6.02 -2.83
C HIS A 330 -10.99 7.49 -3.26
N GLY A 331 -11.70 7.84 -4.34
CA GLY A 331 -11.81 9.23 -4.79
C GLY A 331 -10.49 9.98 -4.84
N GLY A 332 -10.44 11.14 -4.19
CA GLY A 332 -9.24 11.99 -4.09
C GLY A 332 -8.29 11.68 -2.94
N TYR A 333 -8.56 10.65 -2.14
CA TYR A 333 -7.88 10.40 -0.85
C TYR A 333 -7.19 9.03 -0.77
N GLY A 334 -6.99 8.34 -1.90
CA GLY A 334 -6.42 6.99 -1.93
C GLY A 334 -5.03 6.83 -1.28
N TYR A 335 -4.17 7.85 -1.35
CA TYR A 335 -2.86 7.81 -0.69
C TYR A 335 -2.98 7.97 0.82
N GLN A 336 -3.72 8.97 1.29
CA GLN A 336 -3.89 9.27 2.71
C GLN A 336 -4.81 8.29 3.46
N THR A 337 -5.51 7.40 2.76
CA THR A 337 -6.24 6.28 3.38
C THR A 337 -5.60 4.91 3.10
N SER A 338 -4.46 4.88 2.41
CA SER A 338 -3.92 3.64 1.82
C SER A 338 -3.64 2.54 2.84
N PHE A 339 -2.88 2.85 3.90
CA PHE A 339 -2.54 1.88 4.94
C PHE A 339 -3.75 1.53 5.79
N GLY A 340 -4.54 2.52 6.22
CA GLY A 340 -5.74 2.30 7.03
C GLY A 340 -6.77 1.39 6.35
N CYS A 341 -7.07 1.63 5.07
CA CYS A 341 -7.94 0.71 4.31
C CYS A 341 -7.31 -0.68 4.15
N SER A 342 -6.00 -0.75 3.92
CA SER A 342 -5.29 -2.03 3.78
C SER A 342 -5.24 -2.84 5.08
N LEU A 343 -5.21 -2.17 6.24
CA LEU A 343 -5.33 -2.81 7.55
C LEU A 343 -6.72 -3.41 7.76
N GLU A 344 -7.77 -2.72 7.32
CA GLU A 344 -9.13 -3.27 7.33
C GLU A 344 -9.25 -4.50 6.40
N VAL A 345 -8.63 -4.45 5.20
CA VAL A 345 -8.55 -5.64 4.32
C VAL A 345 -7.90 -6.81 5.05
N LEU A 346 -6.82 -6.58 5.77
CA LEU A 346 -6.14 -7.64 6.51
C LEU A 346 -7.05 -8.30 7.56
N LYS A 347 -7.89 -7.52 8.26
CA LYS A 347 -8.89 -8.06 9.20
C LYS A 347 -9.89 -8.96 8.46
N LEU A 348 -10.45 -8.47 7.35
CA LEU A 348 -11.42 -9.23 6.54
C LEU A 348 -10.82 -10.51 5.96
N VAL A 349 -9.55 -10.47 5.50
CA VAL A 349 -8.83 -11.66 5.03
C VAL A 349 -8.69 -12.70 6.13
N ASN A 350 -8.43 -12.29 7.37
CA ASN A 350 -8.35 -13.22 8.50
C ASN A 350 -9.71 -13.84 8.83
N GLU A 351 -10.79 -13.06 8.79
CA GLU A 351 -12.15 -13.58 8.96
C GLU A 351 -12.53 -14.60 7.88
N VAL A 352 -12.28 -14.28 6.60
CA VAL A 352 -12.54 -15.22 5.48
C VAL A 352 -11.76 -16.52 5.69
N LYS A 353 -10.49 -16.43 6.06
CA LYS A 353 -9.66 -17.62 6.32
C LYS A 353 -10.18 -18.46 7.49
N LEU A 354 -10.71 -17.82 8.53
CA LEU A 354 -11.30 -18.52 9.66
C LEU A 354 -12.56 -19.28 9.24
N ILE A 355 -13.45 -18.63 8.49
CA ILE A 355 -14.68 -19.24 7.94
C ILE A 355 -14.32 -20.44 7.06
N GLN A 356 -13.36 -20.29 6.14
CA GLN A 356 -12.89 -21.38 5.28
C GLN A 356 -12.33 -22.57 6.09
N ARG A 357 -11.65 -22.30 7.20
CA ARG A 357 -11.09 -23.33 8.07
C ARG A 357 -12.18 -24.08 8.85
N ILE A 358 -13.17 -23.37 9.38
CA ILE A 358 -14.32 -23.96 10.08
C ILE A 358 -15.10 -24.86 9.11
N ALA A 359 -15.44 -24.36 7.92
CA ALA A 359 -16.16 -25.12 6.91
C ALA A 359 -15.40 -26.38 6.47
N PHE A 360 -14.06 -26.30 6.37
CA PHE A 360 -13.22 -27.47 6.09
C PHE A 360 -13.30 -28.53 7.20
N ILE A 361 -13.21 -28.11 8.47
CA ILE A 361 -13.31 -29.01 9.63
C ILE A 361 -14.70 -29.66 9.70
N GLU A 362 -15.78 -28.90 9.49
CA GLU A 362 -17.15 -29.43 9.46
C GLU A 362 -17.33 -30.45 8.32
N THR A 363 -16.80 -30.15 7.14
CA THR A 363 -16.83 -31.10 6.01
C THR A 363 -16.10 -32.40 6.35
N MET A 364 -14.92 -32.32 6.98
CA MET A 364 -14.17 -33.50 7.42
C MET A 364 -14.87 -34.28 8.55
N ARG A 365 -15.69 -33.61 9.38
CA ARG A 365 -16.53 -34.27 10.39
C ARG A 365 -17.73 -34.98 9.75
N MET A 366 -18.36 -34.39 8.74
CA MET A 366 -19.51 -34.98 8.05
C MET A 366 -19.13 -36.14 7.14
N TYR A 367 -17.92 -36.11 6.58
CA TYR A 367 -17.41 -37.13 5.65
C TYR A 367 -16.06 -37.68 6.16
N PRO A 368 -16.05 -38.46 7.27
CA PRO A 368 -14.81 -38.95 7.87
C PRO A 368 -13.98 -39.85 6.94
N GLU A 369 -14.60 -40.45 5.93
CA GLU A 369 -13.93 -41.20 4.85
C GLU A 369 -13.08 -40.33 3.92
N LEU A 370 -13.29 -39.01 3.90
CA LEU A 370 -12.44 -38.05 3.19
C LEU A 370 -11.22 -37.61 4.00
N ASN A 371 -11.09 -38.03 5.26
CA ASN A 371 -9.88 -37.77 6.02
C ASN A 371 -8.68 -38.44 5.34
N PRO A 372 -7.55 -37.73 5.16
CA PRO A 372 -6.33 -38.38 4.71
C PRO A 372 -5.99 -39.51 5.69
N PRO A 373 -5.58 -40.69 5.21
CA PRO A 373 -5.24 -41.81 6.07
C PRO A 373 -4.19 -41.34 7.08
N THR A 374 -4.53 -41.45 8.36
CA THR A 374 -3.56 -41.28 9.44
C THR A 374 -2.43 -42.26 9.16
N THR A 375 -1.24 -41.75 8.88
CA THR A 375 -0.04 -42.59 8.83
C THR A 375 0.15 -43.14 10.23
N ASP A 376 -0.36 -44.35 10.44
CA ASP A 376 -0.23 -45.06 11.68
C ASP A 376 1.25 -45.40 11.84
N LYS A 377 1.93 -44.67 12.72
CA LYS A 377 3.34 -44.91 13.07
C LYS A 377 3.42 -46.09 14.05
N THR A 378 2.81 -47.22 13.73
CA THR A 378 2.96 -48.46 14.50
C THR A 378 2.76 -49.70 13.63
N SER A 379 3.73 -49.96 12.76
CA SER A 379 4.05 -51.34 12.37
C SER A 379 5.53 -51.44 12.03
N HIS A 380 6.36 -51.56 13.09
CA HIS A 380 7.67 -52.18 12.97
C HIS A 380 7.44 -53.68 12.77
N GLU A 381 7.28 -54.11 11.52
CA GLU A 381 7.58 -55.50 11.15
C GLU A 381 8.94 -55.55 10.47
N SER A 382 9.80 -56.35 11.09
CA SER A 382 11.18 -56.63 10.71
C SER A 382 11.23 -57.44 9.42
N MET A 383 12.05 -57.01 8.46
CA MET A 383 12.56 -57.87 7.39
C MET A 383 14.08 -57.83 7.33
N PRO A 384 14.74 -58.99 7.08
CA PRO A 384 16.18 -59.14 7.27
C PRO A 384 16.98 -58.65 6.07
N SER A 385 18.21 -58.21 6.37
CA SER A 385 19.20 -57.69 5.43
C SER A 385 19.63 -58.73 4.40
N VAL A 386 19.62 -58.36 3.11
CA VAL A 386 20.52 -58.95 2.12
C VAL A 386 21.10 -57.85 1.24
N ALA A 387 22.37 -57.54 1.50
CA ALA A 387 23.18 -56.70 0.65
C ALA A 387 23.51 -57.41 -0.66
N LYS A 388 23.20 -56.79 -1.82
CA LYS A 388 23.92 -57.03 -3.07
C LYS A 388 24.10 -55.73 -3.84
N LYS A 389 25.35 -55.27 -3.84
CA LYS A 389 25.92 -54.28 -4.76
C LYS A 389 25.51 -54.60 -6.21
N ARG A 390 25.11 -53.60 -7.00
CA ARG A 390 25.37 -53.62 -8.43
C ARG A 390 25.71 -52.24 -8.97
N LYS A 391 26.82 -52.27 -9.67
CA LYS A 391 27.62 -51.22 -10.30
C LYS A 391 26.89 -50.77 -11.56
N VAL A 392 26.83 -49.46 -11.77
CA VAL A 392 26.34 -48.85 -13.02
C VAL A 392 27.39 -49.05 -14.10
N THR A 393 26.99 -49.62 -15.23
CA THR A 393 27.66 -49.44 -16.53
C THR A 393 26.61 -49.37 -17.61
N ALA A 394 26.81 -48.39 -18.50
CA ALA A 394 26.04 -48.11 -19.69
C ALA A 394 26.21 -49.20 -20.76
N ASP A 395 25.30 -49.13 -21.72
CA ASP A 395 25.31 -49.71 -23.07
C ASP A 395 24.67 -51.09 -23.31
N ALA A 396 23.83 -51.07 -24.35
CA ALA A 396 23.46 -52.09 -25.32
C ALA A 396 22.02 -52.65 -25.32
N MET A 397 21.45 -52.55 -26.55
CA MET A 397 20.37 -53.30 -27.23
C MET A 397 19.05 -52.53 -27.33
N THR A 398 18.65 -51.93 -28.46
CA THR A 398 18.60 -52.40 -29.88
C THR A 398 17.74 -53.63 -30.09
N ALA A 399 16.50 -53.35 -30.55
CA ALA A 399 15.62 -54.07 -31.48
C ALA A 399 15.24 -55.54 -31.20
N VAL A 400 13.93 -55.85 -31.22
CA VAL A 400 13.13 -56.50 -32.31
C VAL A 400 11.66 -56.47 -31.78
N LEU A 401 10.65 -55.90 -32.45
CA LEU A 401 9.79 -56.55 -33.47
C LEU A 401 8.87 -55.49 -34.13
N ALA A 402 8.74 -55.67 -35.44
CA ALA A 402 7.88 -54.92 -36.36
C ALA A 402 6.47 -55.53 -36.44
N GLU A 403 5.49 -54.70 -36.79
CA GLU A 403 4.36 -54.95 -37.71
C GLU A 403 3.57 -53.62 -37.81
N ASP A 404 3.78 -52.84 -38.87
CA ASP A 404 3.02 -52.81 -40.13
C ASP A 404 1.70 -52.03 -40.07
N THR A 405 1.76 -50.75 -40.50
CA THR A 405 0.72 -50.12 -41.33
C THR A 405 1.38 -49.08 -42.23
N GLY A 406 1.53 -49.40 -43.51
CA GLY A 406 1.91 -48.46 -44.55
C GLY A 406 0.69 -47.75 -45.14
N CYS A 407 0.84 -46.47 -45.50
CA CYS A 407 0.79 -46.02 -46.89
C CYS A 407 1.09 -44.52 -46.98
N ALA A 408 1.96 -44.16 -47.92
CA ALA A 408 2.49 -42.83 -48.17
C ALA A 408 1.65 -42.03 -49.16
N SER A 409 1.74 -40.70 -49.10
CA SER A 409 1.96 -39.91 -50.33
C SER A 409 2.68 -38.60 -50.00
N ALA A 410 3.70 -38.31 -50.79
CA ALA A 410 4.59 -37.17 -50.69
C ALA A 410 4.13 -36.04 -51.63
N VAL A 411 4.28 -34.78 -51.21
CA VAL A 411 4.38 -33.65 -52.13
C VAL A 411 5.50 -32.71 -51.66
N LYS A 412 6.51 -32.56 -52.52
CA LYS A 412 7.59 -31.57 -52.47
C LYS A 412 7.06 -30.17 -52.78
N LEU A 413 7.61 -29.14 -52.13
CA LEU A 413 7.54 -27.75 -52.59
C LEU A 413 8.96 -27.19 -52.79
N PRO A 414 9.25 -26.50 -53.91
CA PRO A 414 10.57 -25.92 -54.19
C PRO A 414 10.65 -24.42 -53.87
N ALA A 415 11.88 -23.95 -53.68
CA ALA A 415 12.26 -22.53 -53.62
C ALA A 415 12.35 -21.89 -55.01
N ALA A 416 12.02 -20.59 -55.15
CA ALA A 416 12.71 -19.64 -56.04
C ALA A 416 12.17 -18.19 -56.04
N LYS A 417 13.11 -17.26 -55.84
CA LYS A 417 13.42 -16.06 -56.64
C LYS A 417 12.65 -14.72 -56.48
N LYS A 418 13.47 -13.75 -56.06
CA LYS A 418 13.53 -12.31 -56.37
C LYS A 418 12.95 -11.87 -57.74
N LYS A 419 12.32 -10.69 -57.75
CA LYS A 419 12.18 -9.80 -58.91
C LYS A 419 12.63 -8.37 -58.55
N THR A 420 13.20 -7.72 -59.55
CA THR A 420 13.94 -6.44 -59.58
C THR A 420 13.13 -5.29 -60.21
N GLY A 421 13.40 -4.06 -59.76
CA GLY A 421 13.40 -2.77 -60.50
C GLY A 421 12.08 -2.09 -60.91
N PRO A 422 12.11 -0.77 -61.25
CA PRO A 422 13.28 0.00 -61.70
C PRO A 422 13.54 1.35 -60.98
N ALA A 423 14.61 2.02 -61.43
CA ALA A 423 15.33 3.16 -60.84
C ALA A 423 15.17 4.49 -61.63
N ILE A 424 15.95 5.51 -61.19
CA ILE A 424 16.45 6.79 -61.81
C ILE A 424 16.09 7.99 -60.87
N ALA A 425 16.95 8.94 -60.46
CA ALA A 425 18.26 9.44 -60.90
C ALA A 425 19.13 9.99 -59.73
N GLN A 426 20.44 10.11 -59.99
CA GLN A 426 21.54 10.64 -59.16
C GLN A 426 21.80 12.14 -59.41
N ASP A 427 22.51 12.80 -58.48
CA ASP A 427 23.82 13.48 -58.67
C ASP A 427 24.31 14.01 -57.30
N ASP A 428 25.46 13.53 -56.80
CA ASP A 428 26.79 14.21 -56.67
C ASP A 428 26.83 15.22 -55.48
N ASP A 429 27.85 15.35 -54.62
CA ASP A 429 29.30 15.19 -54.73
C ASP A 429 29.95 15.07 -53.32
N THR A 430 31.21 14.67 -53.36
CA THR A 430 32.28 14.31 -52.39
C THR A 430 32.57 15.15 -51.13
N SER A 431 33.12 14.49 -50.08
CA SER A 431 34.53 14.71 -49.62
C SER A 431 34.96 13.87 -48.40
N THR A 432 36.15 13.26 -48.57
CA THR A 432 37.24 12.94 -47.63
C THR A 432 37.02 12.07 -46.38
N ARG A 433 37.66 10.89 -46.42
CA ARG A 433 38.11 10.07 -45.29
C ARG A 433 39.47 10.54 -44.78
N GLU A 434 39.62 10.68 -43.47
CA GLU A 434 40.88 10.47 -42.76
C GLU A 434 40.63 9.59 -41.52
N ALA A 435 41.57 8.69 -41.27
CA ALA A 435 41.55 7.68 -40.22
C ALA A 435 42.40 8.11 -39.02
N ILE A 436 41.89 8.00 -37.80
CA ILE A 436 42.70 8.03 -36.56
C ILE A 436 42.12 7.02 -35.54
N ALA A 437 43.02 6.22 -34.97
CA ALA A 437 42.82 5.11 -34.03
C ALA A 437 42.24 5.53 -32.65
N PRO A 438 41.67 4.58 -31.86
CA PRO A 438 41.13 4.87 -30.53
C PRO A 438 42.23 4.80 -29.45
N PRO A 439 42.24 5.69 -28.44
CA PRO A 439 43.12 5.51 -27.29
C PRO A 439 42.46 4.62 -26.23
N SER A 440 43.13 3.53 -25.93
CA SER A 440 42.97 2.70 -24.74
C SER A 440 43.44 3.44 -23.48
N ARG A 441 42.56 3.65 -22.50
CA ARG A 441 42.94 3.78 -21.07
C ARG A 441 41.86 3.14 -20.21
N GLY A 442 42.15 1.92 -19.75
CA GLY A 442 41.46 1.32 -18.62
C GLY A 442 41.96 1.95 -17.32
N VAL A 443 41.04 2.41 -16.48
CA VAL A 443 41.32 2.75 -15.08
C VAL A 443 40.63 1.69 -14.25
N SER A 444 41.42 0.76 -13.72
CA SER A 444 41.02 -0.22 -12.72
C SER A 444 40.95 0.45 -11.35
N PHE A 445 39.77 0.48 -10.72
CA PHE A 445 39.66 0.84 -9.31
C PHE A 445 39.86 -0.42 -8.46
N ASN A 446 41.07 -0.56 -7.88
CA ASN A 446 41.33 -1.46 -6.77
C ASN A 446 41.04 -0.70 -5.47
N PHE A 447 40.04 -1.14 -4.70
CA PHE A 447 39.84 -0.68 -3.33
C PHE A 447 40.81 -1.45 -2.42
N ASN A 448 41.84 -0.76 -1.92
CA ASN A 448 42.70 -1.24 -0.86
C ASN A 448 42.18 -0.65 0.46
N PHE A 449 41.61 -1.46 1.33
CA PHE A 449 41.30 -1.06 2.70
C PHE A 449 42.59 -1.08 3.51
N GLY A 450 43.16 0.10 3.75
CA GLY A 450 44.30 0.30 4.64
C GLY A 450 44.01 1.49 5.55
N ASP A 451 43.99 1.19 6.85
CA ASP A 451 43.85 2.05 8.02
C ASP A 451 44.14 3.56 7.83
N ALA A 452 43.09 4.38 7.92
CA ALA A 452 43.21 5.82 8.14
C ALA A 452 42.30 6.23 9.31
N LEU A 453 42.91 6.52 10.45
CA LEU A 453 42.28 7.18 11.60
C LEU A 453 41.68 8.54 11.18
N PRO A 454 40.50 8.93 11.70
CA PRO A 454 39.88 10.20 11.32
C PRO A 454 40.70 11.38 11.85
N GLN A 455 41.20 12.21 10.93
CA GLN A 455 41.80 13.49 11.26
C GLN A 455 40.71 14.47 11.72
N THR A 456 40.92 15.02 12.91
CA THR A 456 40.16 16.13 13.48
C THR A 456 40.41 17.40 12.66
N ILE A 457 39.36 17.96 12.07
CA ILE A 457 39.39 19.31 11.51
C ILE A 457 39.40 20.28 12.70
N ARG A 458 40.56 20.88 13.00
CA ARG A 458 40.66 22.11 13.80
C ARG A 458 41.51 23.11 13.04
N GLY A 459 40.90 24.26 12.77
CA GLY A 459 41.55 25.43 12.18
C GLY A 459 40.51 26.54 12.09
N ASP A 460 40.22 27.16 13.24
CA ASP A 460 39.96 28.59 13.39
C ASP A 460 39.55 28.86 14.85
N ASP A 461 40.31 29.72 15.53
CA ASP A 461 40.12 30.15 16.93
C ASP A 461 38.87 31.02 17.11
N THR A 462 37.70 30.48 16.78
CA THR A 462 36.41 31.02 17.17
C THR A 462 35.87 30.15 18.30
N PRO A 463 35.66 30.66 19.53
CA PRO A 463 35.01 29.87 20.57
C PRO A 463 33.61 29.51 20.08
N VAL A 464 33.39 28.21 19.82
CA VAL A 464 32.06 27.66 19.54
C VAL A 464 31.19 28.02 20.73
N LYS A 465 30.13 28.82 20.51
CA LYS A 465 29.15 29.11 21.55
C LYS A 465 28.52 27.80 22.02
N VAL A 466 28.81 27.45 23.27
CA VAL A 466 28.27 26.27 23.98
C VAL A 466 26.91 26.59 24.63
N GLU A 467 26.29 27.73 24.30
CA GLU A 467 24.98 28.12 24.82
C GLU A 467 23.89 27.21 24.18
N GLY A 468 23.15 26.49 25.03
CA GLY A 468 22.01 25.64 24.64
C GLY A 468 22.31 24.13 24.49
N GLN A 469 23.58 23.70 24.44
CA GLN A 469 23.89 22.26 24.37
C GLN A 469 23.63 21.53 25.70
N ALA A 470 23.90 22.19 26.83
CA ALA A 470 23.62 21.63 28.16
C ALA A 470 22.11 21.49 28.41
N GLU A 471 21.31 22.48 28.01
CA GLU A 471 19.85 22.45 28.09
C GLU A 471 19.28 21.35 27.19
N ARG A 472 19.77 21.22 25.95
CA ARG A 472 19.36 20.14 25.04
C ARG A 472 19.74 18.74 25.54
N LEU A 473 20.91 18.58 26.16
CA LEU A 473 21.32 17.32 26.80
C LEU A 473 20.43 16.99 28.01
N GLN A 474 20.05 17.99 28.78
CA GLN A 474 19.12 17.83 29.89
C GLN A 474 17.72 17.41 29.41
N GLU A 475 17.18 18.08 28.39
CA GLU A 475 15.89 17.73 27.77
C GLU A 475 15.89 16.31 27.20
N LEU A 476 16.98 15.90 26.53
CA LEU A 476 17.14 14.54 26.02
C LEU A 476 17.20 13.51 27.16
N SER A 477 17.93 13.79 28.24
CA SER A 477 18.01 12.93 29.42
C SER A 477 16.66 12.77 30.13
N GLU A 478 15.89 13.86 30.29
CA GLU A 478 14.54 13.83 30.87
C GLU A 478 13.55 13.07 29.97
N THR A 479 13.70 13.19 28.65
CA THR A 479 12.90 12.45 27.67
C THR A 479 13.22 10.96 27.69
N ASN A 480 14.51 10.59 27.76
CA ASN A 480 14.94 9.20 27.85
C ASN A 480 14.41 8.53 29.12
N THR A 481 14.49 9.24 30.26
CA THR A 481 13.96 8.78 31.55
C THR A 481 12.44 8.52 31.48
N ARG A 482 11.67 9.41 30.84
CA ARG A 482 10.21 9.23 30.65
C ARG A 482 9.88 8.05 29.74
N LEU A 483 10.68 7.80 28.71
CA LEU A 483 10.52 6.65 27.83
C LEU A 483 10.76 5.33 28.57
N GLY A 484 11.86 5.22 29.33
CA GLY A 484 12.15 4.02 30.12
C GLY A 484 11.04 3.70 31.14
N MET A 485 10.50 4.72 31.82
CA MET A 485 9.33 4.53 32.71
C MET A 485 8.09 4.03 31.96
N THR A 486 7.88 4.48 30.73
CA THR A 486 6.75 4.07 29.88
C THR A 486 6.92 2.62 29.39
N VAL A 487 8.13 2.24 28.97
CA VAL A 487 8.48 0.87 28.59
C VAL A 487 8.23 -0.08 29.76
N GLN A 488 8.72 0.27 30.96
CA GLN A 488 8.52 -0.55 32.16
C GLN A 488 7.03 -0.73 32.52
N LYS A 489 6.23 0.33 32.39
CA LYS A 489 4.78 0.26 32.63
C LYS A 489 4.07 -0.64 31.61
N GLN A 490 4.52 -0.64 30.36
CA GLN A 490 3.97 -1.54 29.34
C GLN A 490 4.38 -2.99 29.60
N MET A 491 5.64 -3.25 29.96
CA MET A 491 6.13 -4.58 30.35
C MET A 491 5.34 -5.17 31.53
N ASN A 492 5.09 -4.37 32.57
CA ASN A 492 4.26 -4.78 33.70
C ASN A 492 2.81 -5.09 33.28
N THR A 493 2.29 -4.39 32.27
CA THR A 493 0.94 -4.62 31.74
C THR A 493 0.89 -5.92 30.94
N ILE A 494 1.91 -6.17 30.12
CA ILE A 494 2.07 -7.40 29.35
C ILE A 494 2.16 -8.60 30.30
N ALA A 495 2.96 -8.51 31.37
CA ALA A 495 3.07 -9.58 32.37
C ALA A 495 1.70 -9.94 33.01
N LYS A 496 0.88 -8.93 33.36
CA LYS A 496 -0.48 -9.14 33.89
C LYS A 496 -1.42 -9.78 32.86
N LEU A 497 -1.33 -9.37 31.60
CA LEU A 497 -2.14 -9.97 30.52
C LEU A 497 -1.73 -11.42 30.26
N THR A 498 -0.42 -11.73 30.29
CA THR A 498 0.08 -13.10 30.17
C THR A 498 -0.44 -13.99 31.30
N GLU A 499 -0.46 -13.50 32.54
CA GLU A 499 -1.04 -14.22 33.67
C GLU A 499 -2.56 -14.42 33.51
N SER A 500 -3.28 -13.40 33.05
CA SER A 500 -4.72 -13.50 32.77
C SER A 500 -5.01 -14.48 31.64
N ASN A 501 -4.17 -14.54 30.61
CA ASN A 501 -4.28 -15.49 29.50
C ASN A 501 -4.04 -16.93 29.94
N ALA A 502 -3.10 -17.16 30.85
CA ALA A 502 -2.87 -18.48 31.43
C ALA A 502 -4.11 -18.96 32.21
N LYS A 503 -4.77 -18.07 32.95
CA LYS A 503 -6.04 -18.38 33.65
C LYS A 503 -7.16 -18.71 32.66
N LEU A 504 -7.33 -17.89 31.61
CA LEU A 504 -8.33 -18.15 30.56
C LEU A 504 -8.07 -19.47 29.83
N ALA A 505 -6.81 -19.79 29.52
CA ALA A 505 -6.45 -21.07 28.91
C ALA A 505 -6.84 -22.27 29.79
N SER A 506 -6.67 -22.16 31.11
CA SER A 506 -7.14 -23.17 32.07
C SER A 506 -8.66 -23.32 32.04
N THR A 507 -9.39 -22.20 32.04
CA THR A 507 -10.87 -22.20 31.96
C THR A 507 -11.38 -22.81 30.66
N VAL A 508 -10.75 -22.49 29.52
CA VAL A 508 -11.08 -23.10 28.21
C VAL A 508 -10.84 -24.62 28.24
N GLY A 509 -9.74 -25.07 28.85
CA GLY A 509 -9.45 -26.49 29.04
C GLY A 509 -10.51 -27.21 29.89
N GLU A 510 -10.87 -26.65 31.04
CA GLU A 510 -11.90 -27.19 31.93
C GLU A 510 -13.29 -27.25 31.27
N LEU A 511 -13.68 -26.20 30.54
CA LEU A 511 -14.95 -26.17 29.80
C LEU A 511 -14.95 -27.19 28.66
N SER A 512 -13.83 -27.34 27.95
CA SER A 512 -13.68 -28.33 26.88
C SER A 512 -13.78 -29.77 27.40
N GLU A 513 -13.16 -30.07 28.54
CA GLU A 513 -13.25 -31.39 29.19
C GLU A 513 -14.68 -31.70 29.68
N ARG A 514 -15.37 -30.70 30.25
CA ARG A 514 -16.77 -30.83 30.67
C ARG A 514 -17.72 -31.04 29.49
N LEU A 515 -17.45 -30.38 28.36
CA LEU A 515 -18.20 -30.56 27.13
C LEU A 515 -17.94 -31.96 26.53
N ALA A 516 -16.69 -32.42 26.53
CA ALA A 516 -16.29 -33.73 26.01
C ALA A 516 -16.79 -34.91 26.86
N SER A 517 -16.95 -34.72 28.17
CA SER A 517 -17.50 -35.72 29.11
C SER A 517 -19.03 -35.72 29.19
N SER A 518 -19.69 -34.82 28.48
CA SER A 518 -21.15 -34.77 28.41
C SER A 518 -21.70 -35.89 27.49
N PRO A 519 -22.80 -36.58 27.84
CA PRO A 519 -23.34 -37.71 27.05
C PRO A 519 -23.59 -37.34 25.58
N SER A 520 -23.45 -38.26 24.62
CA SER A 520 -23.71 -38.00 23.19
C SER A 520 -25.18 -37.65 22.91
N GLN A 521 -25.47 -37.03 21.74
CA GLN A 521 -26.84 -36.68 21.32
C GLN A 521 -27.81 -37.86 21.38
N ASP A 522 -27.35 -39.09 21.12
CA ASP A 522 -28.19 -40.31 21.17
C ASP A 522 -28.65 -40.70 22.58
N VAL A 523 -27.97 -40.23 23.64
CA VAL A 523 -28.30 -40.53 25.05
C VAL A 523 -29.24 -39.48 25.66
N ARG A 524 -29.33 -38.28 25.07
CA ARG A 524 -30.06 -37.11 25.61
C ARG A 524 -31.56 -37.06 25.28
N ALA A 525 -32.02 -37.89 24.35
CA ALA A 525 -33.41 -37.88 23.86
C ALA A 525 -34.50 -38.11 24.94
N ASN A 526 -34.13 -38.42 26.20
CA ASN A 526 -35.05 -38.65 27.31
C ASN A 526 -35.05 -37.57 28.41
N SER A 527 -34.34 -36.43 28.28
CA SER A 527 -34.56 -35.30 29.21
C SER A 527 -34.23 -33.95 28.60
N ALA A 528 -35.23 -33.08 28.45
CA ALA A 528 -35.08 -31.70 27.96
C ALA A 528 -34.03 -30.85 28.72
N MET A 529 -33.74 -31.18 29.98
CA MET A 529 -32.73 -30.50 30.80
C MET A 529 -31.27 -30.81 30.39
N GLY A 530 -31.02 -31.91 29.67
CA GLY A 530 -29.66 -32.30 29.26
C GLY A 530 -29.12 -31.47 28.08
N ASP A 531 -30.00 -31.10 27.15
CA ASP A 531 -29.65 -30.31 25.97
C ASP A 531 -29.41 -28.83 26.31
N GLU A 532 -30.22 -28.27 27.22
CA GLU A 532 -30.08 -26.88 27.66
C GLU A 532 -28.73 -26.64 28.39
N ARG A 533 -28.30 -27.61 29.20
CA ARG A 533 -27.03 -27.52 29.94
C ARG A 533 -25.80 -27.62 29.06
N VAL A 534 -25.87 -28.38 27.96
CA VAL A 534 -24.78 -28.49 26.99
C VAL A 534 -24.71 -27.26 26.10
N ALA A 535 -25.86 -26.74 25.67
CA ALA A 535 -25.93 -25.46 24.95
C ALA A 535 -25.35 -24.32 25.79
N GLN A 536 -25.61 -24.29 27.10
CA GLN A 536 -25.02 -23.31 28.01
C GLN A 536 -23.49 -23.45 28.12
N LEU A 537 -22.97 -24.67 28.22
CA LEU A 537 -21.52 -24.92 28.25
C LEU A 537 -20.82 -24.52 26.95
N ASP A 538 -21.46 -24.72 25.81
CA ASP A 538 -20.92 -24.34 24.50
C ASP A 538 -20.85 -22.81 24.34
N VAL A 539 -21.88 -22.08 24.81
CA VAL A 539 -21.88 -20.61 24.87
C VAL A 539 -20.79 -20.08 25.81
N GLU A 540 -20.62 -20.70 26.98
CA GLU A 540 -19.57 -20.33 27.95
C GLU A 540 -18.16 -20.59 27.37
N LEU A 541 -17.97 -21.70 26.64
CA LEU A 541 -16.72 -22.02 25.98
C LEU A 541 -16.38 -21.01 24.88
N GLN A 542 -17.34 -20.69 23.99
CA GLN A 542 -17.15 -19.70 22.94
C GLN A 542 -16.83 -18.31 23.49
N ALA A 543 -17.48 -17.91 24.59
CA ALA A 543 -17.18 -16.64 25.26
C ALA A 543 -15.76 -16.62 25.86
N ALA A 544 -15.32 -17.73 26.46
CA ALA A 544 -13.98 -17.87 27.03
C ALA A 544 -12.89 -17.86 25.96
N GLU A 545 -13.09 -18.55 24.83
CA GLU A 545 -12.19 -18.54 23.67
C GLU A 545 -12.07 -17.15 23.05
N ALA A 546 -13.20 -16.45 22.87
CA ALA A 546 -13.20 -15.08 22.35
C ALA A 546 -12.46 -14.10 23.28
N ALA A 547 -12.61 -14.24 24.60
CA ALA A 547 -11.89 -13.43 25.57
C ALA A 547 -10.38 -13.72 25.56
N GLN A 548 -9.99 -14.99 25.40
CA GLN A 548 -8.60 -15.40 25.27
C GLN A 548 -7.94 -14.82 24.01
N ASP A 549 -8.63 -14.89 22.87
CA ASP A 549 -8.16 -14.32 21.60
C ASP A 549 -7.98 -12.80 21.68
N GLN A 550 -8.95 -12.08 22.24
CA GLN A 550 -8.84 -10.63 22.44
C GLN A 550 -7.66 -10.25 23.32
N ALA A 551 -7.42 -11.01 24.38
CA ALA A 551 -6.32 -10.74 25.29
C ALA A 551 -4.94 -11.10 24.70
N LEU A 552 -4.85 -12.11 23.82
CA LEU A 552 -3.66 -12.40 23.01
C LEU A 552 -3.35 -11.28 22.02
N VAL A 553 -4.36 -10.79 21.29
CA VAL A 553 -4.20 -9.67 20.35
C VAL A 553 -3.72 -8.42 21.10
N ARG A 554 -4.32 -8.09 22.24
CA ARG A 554 -3.92 -6.94 23.05
C ARG A 554 -2.49 -7.07 23.60
N ALA A 555 -2.05 -8.27 23.95
CA ALA A 555 -0.69 -8.52 24.39
C ALA A 555 0.32 -8.31 23.25
N ASP A 556 0.02 -8.79 22.03
CA ASP A 556 0.86 -8.62 20.83
C ASP A 556 0.99 -7.14 20.42
N GLU A 557 -0.11 -6.38 20.48
CA GLU A 557 -0.11 -4.94 20.23
C GLU A 557 0.76 -4.18 21.25
N LEU A 558 0.65 -4.51 22.54
CA LEU A 558 1.46 -3.89 23.59
C LEU A 558 2.93 -4.28 23.47
N GLN A 559 3.24 -5.52 23.12
CA GLN A 559 4.61 -5.97 22.90
C GLN A 559 5.25 -5.25 21.72
N THR A 560 4.51 -5.11 20.61
CA THR A 560 4.96 -4.36 19.43
C THR A 560 5.24 -2.89 19.79
N ARG A 561 4.34 -2.27 20.57
CA ARG A 561 4.51 -0.89 21.03
C ARG A 561 5.72 -0.74 21.96
N ALA A 562 5.94 -1.69 22.86
CA ALA A 562 7.04 -1.64 23.79
C ALA A 562 8.40 -1.82 23.09
N ASN A 563 8.49 -2.72 22.11
CA ASN A 563 9.71 -2.89 21.29
C ASN A 563 10.05 -1.60 20.51
N ALA A 564 9.03 -0.90 20.00
CA ALA A 564 9.23 0.37 19.31
C ALA A 564 9.70 1.49 20.26
N LEU A 565 9.19 1.51 21.49
CA LEU A 565 9.63 2.46 22.51
C LEU A 565 11.06 2.16 23.01
N ASP A 566 11.41 0.89 23.19
CA ASP A 566 12.77 0.44 23.54
C ASP A 566 13.79 0.81 22.45
N THR A 567 13.44 0.61 21.18
CA THR A 567 14.27 1.06 20.05
C THR A 567 14.50 2.58 20.08
N ARG A 568 13.46 3.35 20.42
CA ARG A 568 13.54 4.82 20.54
C ARG A 568 14.38 5.25 21.75
N GLU A 569 14.30 4.54 22.87
CA GLU A 569 15.13 4.74 24.06
C GLU A 569 16.62 4.50 23.73
N GLN A 570 16.93 3.38 23.06
CA GLN A 570 18.29 3.08 22.62
C GLN A 570 18.85 4.13 21.64
N ALA A 571 18.01 4.64 20.74
CA ALA A 571 18.38 5.68 19.79
C ALA A 571 18.57 7.06 20.45
N LEU A 572 17.86 7.36 21.54
CA LEU A 572 18.06 8.60 22.32
C LEU A 572 19.25 8.51 23.28
N SER A 573 19.59 7.31 23.72
CA SER A 573 20.76 7.05 24.55
C SER A 573 22.08 7.07 23.77
N SER A 574 22.02 6.78 22.47
CA SER A 574 23.18 6.85 21.54
C SER A 574 23.40 8.27 21.06
#